data_AF-A0A971TE05-F1
#
_entry.id   AF-A0A971TE05-F1
#
_cell.length_a   1.000
_cell.length_b   1.000
_cell.length_c   1.000
_cell.angle_alpha   90.00
_cell.angle_beta   90.00
_cell.angle_gamma   90.00
#
_symmetry.space_group_name_H-M   'P 1'
#
loop_
_entity.id
_entity.type
_entity.pdbx_description
1 polymer ?
#
loop_
_entity_poly.entity_id
_entity_poly.type
_entity_poly.pdbx_seq_one_letter_code
_entity_poly.pdbx_strand_id
1 'polypeptide(L)' 'TDDYAKIVDRLLIGNGRLVEGERVVIVAGSPPGIPGSTNALRVHRAGDAANVVVPAYES' A
#
# COMPACT_ATOMS: atom_id res chain seq x y z
N THR A 1 -8.77 4.49 1.57
CA THR A 1 -8.23 3.14 1.37
C THR A 1 -6.82 3.16 0.81
N ASP A 2 -6.49 4.16 0.00
CA ASP A 2 -5.17 4.32 -0.64
C ASP A 2 -4.02 4.68 0.31
N ASP A 3 -4.32 5.07 1.55
CA ASP A 3 -3.32 5.40 2.57
C ASP A 3 -2.37 4.24 2.85
N TYR A 4 -2.87 2.99 2.80
CA TYR A 4 -2.04 1.81 3.05
C TYR A 4 -0.94 1.61 2.00
N ALA A 5 -1.24 1.84 0.72
CA ALA A 5 -0.26 1.67 -0.34
C ALA A 5 0.86 2.73 -0.22
N LYS A 6 0.51 3.98 0.11
CA LYS A 6 1.46 5.07 0.36
C LYS A 6 2.36 4.78 1.57
N ILE A 7 1.80 4.24 2.65
CA ILE A 7 2.56 3.85 3.85
C ILE A 7 3.50 2.69 3.54
N VAL A 8 3.01 1.66 2.84
CA VAL A 8 3.81 0.49 2.42
C VAL A 8 4.99 0.90 1.56
N ASP A 9 4.76 1.73 0.54
CA ASP A 9 5.83 2.22 -0.34
C ASP A 9 6.86 3.02 0.46
N ARG A 10 6.42 4.02 1.24
CA ARG A 10 7.34 4.86 2.04
C ARG A 10 8.20 4.05 3.01
N LEU A 11 7.59 3.09 3.73
CA LEU A 11 8.28 2.37 4.79
C LEU A 11 9.08 1.17 4.27
N LEU A 12 8.56 0.40 3.31
CA LEU A 12 9.23 -0.83 2.89
C LEU A 12 10.26 -0.58 1.79
N ILE A 13 9.98 0.31 0.83
CA ILE A 13 10.96 0.69 -0.20
C ILE A 13 12.08 1.52 0.45
N GLY A 14 11.71 2.51 1.29
CA GLY A 14 12.69 3.34 2.01
C GLY A 14 13.65 2.56 2.91
N ASN A 15 13.21 1.42 3.45
CA ASN A 15 14.04 0.52 4.26
C ASN A 15 14.72 -0.59 3.44
N GLY A 16 14.63 -0.59 2.10
CA GLY A 16 15.23 -1.60 1.22
C GLY A 16 14.61 -3.00 1.37
N ARG A 17 13.40 -3.10 1.92
CA ARG A 17 12.67 -4.36 2.16
C ARG A 17 11.72 -4.72 1.01
N LEU A 18 11.53 -3.80 0.07
CA LEU A 18 10.70 -3.96 -1.09
C LEU A 18 11.36 -3.27 -2.28
N VAL A 19 11.37 -3.93 -3.43
CA VAL A 19 11.92 -3.37 -4.68
C VAL A 19 10.79 -2.76 -5.50
N GLU A 20 11.03 -1.58 -6.08
CA GLU A 20 10.05 -0.95 -6.99
C GLU A 20 9.63 -1.90 -8.12
N GLY A 21 8.34 -1.95 -8.38
CA GLY A 21 7.73 -2.81 -9.37
C GLY A 21 7.48 -4.26 -8.96
N GLU A 22 7.90 -4.67 -7.77
CA GLU A 22 7.55 -5.96 -7.17
C GLU A 22 6.06 -6.01 -6.78
N ARG A 23 5.46 -7.21 -6.82
CA ARG A 23 4.04 -7.39 -6.43
C ARG A 23 3.96 -7.82 -4.97
N VAL A 24 3.12 -7.12 -4.22
CA VAL A 24 2.84 -7.42 -2.81
C VAL A 24 1.35 -7.53 -2.55
N VAL A 25 1.00 -8.30 -1.52
CA VAL A 25 -0.36 -8.36 -1.00
C VAL A 25 -0.40 -7.64 0.34
N ILE A 26 -1.21 -6.58 0.42
CA ILE A 26 -1.45 -5.83 1.64
C ILE A 26 -2.68 -6.42 2.32
N VAL A 27 -2.52 -6.86 3.57
CA VAL A 27 -3.60 -7.39 4.41
C VAL A 27 -3.79 -6.46 5.60
N ALA A 28 -4.97 -5.85 5.72
CA ALA A 28 -5.24 -4.82 6.73
C ALA A 28 -6.72 -4.80 7.16
N GLY A 29 -7.02 -4.01 8.20
CA GLY A 29 -8.38 -3.60 8.54
C GLY A 29 -8.67 -2.20 8.00
N SER A 30 -9.77 -1.98 7.30
CA SER A 30 -10.18 -0.66 6.80
C SER A 30 -11.39 -0.15 7.60
N PRO A 31 -11.40 1.11 8.06
CA PRO A 31 -10.37 2.15 7.87
C PRO A 31 -9.15 1.99 8.82
N PRO A 32 -8.00 2.62 8.49
CA PRO A 32 -6.82 2.61 9.36
C PRO A 32 -7.08 3.21 10.73
N GLY A 33 -6.52 2.61 11.77
CA GLY A 33 -6.52 3.14 13.13
C GLY A 33 -7.62 2.63 14.06
N ILE A 34 -8.57 1.82 13.57
CA ILE A 34 -9.55 1.13 14.41
C ILE A 34 -9.22 -0.37 14.44
N PRO A 35 -8.70 -0.90 15.56
CA PRO A 35 -8.50 -2.33 15.72
C PRO A 35 -9.84 -3.08 15.59
N GLY A 36 -9.88 -4.05 14.69
CA GLY A 36 -11.09 -4.80 14.32
C GLY A 36 -10.72 -5.98 13.43
N SER A 37 -11.69 -6.52 12.68
CA SER A 37 -11.46 -7.66 11.78
C SER A 37 -10.50 -7.32 10.64
N THR A 38 -9.69 -8.29 10.23
CA THR A 38 -8.95 -8.24 8.96
C THR A 38 -9.97 -8.32 7.81
N ASN A 39 -10.38 -7.17 7.29
CA ASN A 39 -11.48 -7.06 6.34
C ASN A 39 -11.05 -6.53 4.95
N ALA A 40 -9.75 -6.27 4.75
CA ALA A 40 -9.23 -5.74 3.50
C ALA A 40 -8.00 -6.53 3.03
N LEU A 41 -8.02 -6.90 1.75
CA LEU A 41 -6.90 -7.47 1.03
C LEU A 41 -6.71 -6.71 -0.29
N ARG A 42 -5.49 -6.32 -0.60
CA ARG A 42 -5.16 -5.59 -1.84
C ARG A 42 -3.90 -6.15 -2.47
N VAL A 43 -3.96 -6.42 -3.77
CA VAL A 43 -2.76 -6.64 -4.58
C VAL A 43 -2.23 -5.29 -5.02
N HIS A 44 -0.98 -5.01 -4.70
CA HIS A 44 -0.31 -3.74 -4.98
C HIS A 44 1.01 -4.01 -5.70
N ARG A 45 1.38 -3.08 -6.58
CA ARG A 45 2.69 -3.08 -7.21
C ARG A 45 3.52 -1.96 -6.59
N ALA A 46 4.65 -2.33 -6.00
CA ALA A 46 5.51 -1.45 -5.23
C ALA A 46 5.89 -0.20 -6.02
N GLY A 47 5.72 0.96 -5.41
CA GLY A 47 6.05 2.26 -6.00
C GLY A 47 4.94 2.87 -6.86
N ASP A 48 3.86 2.13 -7.19
CA ASP A 48 2.76 2.71 -7.98
C ASP A 48 2.00 3.80 -7.20
N ALA A 49 1.97 3.73 -5.86
CA ALA A 49 1.29 4.71 -5.02
C ALA A 49 2.15 5.95 -4.75
N ALA A 50 3.46 5.77 -4.59
CA ALA A 50 4.40 6.88 -4.45
C ALA A 50 4.54 7.68 -5.75
N ASN A 51 4.54 7.01 -6.90
CA ASN A 51 4.74 7.63 -8.21
C ASN A 51 3.42 8.04 -8.91
N VAL A 52 2.27 7.86 -8.25
CA VAL A 52 0.92 8.18 -8.77
C VAL A 52 0.71 7.60 -10.18
N VAL A 53 1.19 6.38 -10.39
CA VAL A 53 1.24 5.76 -11.73
C VAL A 53 -0.12 5.22 -12.15
N VAL A 54 -1.03 5.05 -11.18
CA VAL A 54 -2.40 4.56 -11.43
C VAL A 54 -3.44 5.58 -10.98
N PRO A 55 -4.56 5.75 -11.73
CA PRO A 55 -5.61 6.72 -11.43
C PRO A 55 -6.21 6.58 -10.02
N ALA A 56 -6.12 5.38 -9.44
CA ALA A 56 -6.57 5.11 -8.08
C ALA A 56 -5.85 5.94 -6.99
N TYR A 57 -4.74 6.63 -7.32
CA TYR A 57 -3.98 7.45 -6.38
C TYR A 57 -4.08 8.97 -6.63
N GLU A 58 -4.90 9.39 -7.61
CA GLU A 58 -5.07 10.80 -8.00
C GLU A 58 -5.96 11.62 -7.03
N SER A 59 -6.65 10.97 -6.08
CA SER A 59 -7.59 11.60 -5.13
C SER A 59 -6.98 11.90 -3.76
#